data_AF-A0A7X4CLU8-F1
#
_entry.id   AF-A0A7X4CLU8-F1
#
_cell.length_a   1.000
_cell.length_b   1.000
_cell.length_c   1.000
_cell.angle_alpha   90.00
_cell.angle_beta   90.00
_cell.angle_gamma   90.00
#
_symmetry.space_group_name_H-M   'P 1'
#
loop_
_entity.id
_entity.type
_entity.pdbx_description
1 polymer ?
#
loop_
_entity_poly.entity_id
_entity_poly.type
_entity_poly.pdbx_seq_one_letter_code
_entity_poly.pdbx_strand_id
1 'polypeptide(L)'
;MSRALPRKPHIDSLKKQARQLLQAHREGRPESLRSIRTYMPYLGSLSDEAVLQRPFTLQQAQCVLSREYGFSNWAELVRAVEIIRQAESAMLSQVDAALRNDQSIHV
;
A
#
# COMPACT_ATOMS: atom_id res chain seq x y z
N MET A 1 -11.39 -7.54 -6.47
CA MET A 1 -11.88 -6.96 -5.21
C MET A 1 -10.77 -6.10 -4.63
N SER A 2 -10.97 -4.80 -4.46
CA SER A 2 -9.96 -3.91 -3.90
C SER A 2 -9.81 -4.16 -2.39
N ARG A 3 -8.57 -4.28 -1.93
CA ARG A 3 -8.22 -4.43 -0.52
C ARG A 3 -8.33 -3.06 0.16
N ALA A 4 -9.01 -3.00 1.30
CA ALA A 4 -9.08 -1.77 2.09
C ALA A 4 -7.71 -1.45 2.71
N LEU A 5 -7.39 -0.16 2.81
CA LEU A 5 -6.24 0.29 3.57
C LEU A 5 -6.40 -0.10 5.04
N PRO A 6 -5.33 -0.58 5.71
CA PRO A 6 -5.38 -0.89 7.14
C PRO A 6 -5.63 0.39 7.94
N ARG A 7 -6.19 0.26 9.16
CA ARG A 7 -6.51 1.39 10.06
C ARG A 7 -5.33 2.34 10.29
N LYS A 8 -4.10 1.83 10.26
CA LYS A 8 -2.87 2.60 10.40
C LYS A 8 -1.96 2.36 9.19
N PRO A 9 -2.23 3.00 8.04
CA PRO A 9 -1.42 2.79 6.85
C PRO A 9 -0.03 3.44 7.01
N HIS A 10 1.02 2.75 6.61
CA HIS A 10 2.39 3.26 6.66
C HIS A 10 3.11 2.96 5.35
N ILE A 11 3.83 3.95 4.82
CA ILE A 11 4.52 3.83 3.54
C ILE A 11 5.57 2.70 3.60
N ASP A 12 6.29 2.54 4.71
CA ASP A 12 7.26 1.45 4.85
C ASP A 12 6.63 0.06 4.80
N SER A 13 5.43 -0.10 5.36
CA SER A 13 4.67 -1.35 5.25
C SER A 13 4.28 -1.64 3.80
N LEU A 14 3.94 -0.61 3.02
CA LEU A 14 3.65 -0.76 1.59
C LEU A 14 4.92 -1.08 0.78
N LYS A 15 6.04 -0.40 1.07
CA LYS A 15 7.35 -0.69 0.45
C LYS A 15 7.80 -2.12 0.75
N LYS A 16 7.57 -2.60 1.98
CA LYS A 16 7.86 -3.98 2.39
C LYS A 16 6.99 -4.97 1.63
N GLN A 17 5.68 -4.70 1.52
CA GLN A 17 4.77 -5.53 0.71
C GLN A 17 5.20 -5.59 -0.76
N ALA A 18 5.64 -4.48 -1.35
CA ALA A 18 6.10 -4.47 -2.75
C ALA A 18 7.34 -5.36 -2.95
N ARG A 19 8.29 -5.30 -2.01
CA ARG A 19 9.47 -6.19 -2.02
C ARG A 19 9.10 -7.65 -1.80
N GLN A 20 8.15 -7.93 -0.90
CA GLN A 20 7.66 -9.29 -0.66
C GLN A 20 6.97 -9.87 -1.89
N LEU A 21 6.18 -9.07 -2.62
CA LEU A 21 5.55 -9.48 -3.87
C LEU A 21 6.59 -9.78 -4.95
N LEU A 22 7.61 -8.94 -5.09
CA LEU A 22 8.73 -9.18 -5.99
C LEU A 22 9.46 -10.49 -5.65
N GLN A 23 9.76 -10.72 -4.38
CA GLN A 23 10.40 -11.95 -3.94
C GLN A 23 9.52 -13.18 -4.18
N ALA A 24 8.22 -13.08 -3.89
CA ALA A 24 7.29 -14.18 -4.09
C ALA A 24 7.05 -14.52 -5.57
N HIS A 25 7.15 -13.55 -6.49
CA HIS A 25 7.23 -13.82 -7.93
C HIS A 25 8.49 -14.62 -8.28
N ARG A 26 9.66 -14.22 -7.78
CA ARG A 26 10.93 -14.95 -8.02
C ARG A 26 10.91 -16.37 -7.48
N GLU A 27 10.18 -16.60 -6.39
CA GLU A 27 9.99 -17.91 -5.77
C GLU A 27 8.89 -18.76 -6.44
N GLY A 28 8.19 -18.24 -7.45
CA GLY A 28 7.14 -19.01 -8.12
C GLY A 28 5.86 -19.18 -7.31
N ARG A 29 5.58 -18.30 -6.32
CA ARG A 29 4.41 -18.51 -5.45
C ARG A 29 3.10 -18.28 -6.22
N PRO A 30 2.17 -19.25 -6.23
CA PRO A 30 0.95 -19.18 -7.03
C PRO A 30 0.03 -18.02 -6.63
N GLU A 31 -0.05 -17.70 -5.35
CA GLU A 31 -0.84 -16.56 -4.85
C GLU A 31 -0.34 -15.22 -5.40
N SER A 32 0.98 -15.06 -5.57
CA SER A 32 1.56 -13.84 -6.14
C SER A 32 1.31 -13.74 -7.63
N LEU A 33 1.39 -14.87 -8.35
CA LEU A 33 1.08 -14.92 -9.77
C LEU A 33 -0.39 -14.60 -10.05
N ARG A 34 -1.32 -15.10 -9.22
CA ARG A 34 -2.75 -14.76 -9.29
C ARG A 34 -2.97 -13.25 -9.12
N SER A 35 -2.36 -12.61 -8.14
CA SER A 35 -2.47 -11.16 -7.94
C SER A 35 -1.88 -10.38 -9.11
N ILE A 36 -0.70 -10.77 -9.59
CA ILE A 36 -0.05 -10.12 -10.74
C ILE A 36 -0.94 -10.20 -11.98
N ARG A 37 -1.50 -11.38 -12.30
CA ARG A 37 -2.40 -11.58 -13.44
C ARG A 37 -3.71 -10.79 -13.32
N THR A 38 -4.22 -10.67 -12.10
CA THR A 38 -5.46 -9.91 -11.81
C THR A 38 -5.28 -8.42 -12.04
N TYR A 39 -4.14 -7.85 -11.61
CA TYR A 39 -3.93 -6.40 -11.61
C TYR A 39 -3.04 -5.90 -12.77
N MET A 40 -2.45 -6.79 -13.57
CA MET A 40 -1.67 -6.44 -14.77
C MET A 40 -2.31 -7.04 -16.03
N PRO A 41 -3.09 -6.27 -16.79
CA PRO A 41 -3.82 -6.76 -17.97
C PRO A 41 -2.94 -7.46 -19.02
N TYR A 42 -1.71 -6.96 -19.23
CA TYR A 42 -0.78 -7.55 -20.19
C TYR A 42 -0.17 -8.89 -19.74
N LEU A 43 -0.33 -9.28 -18.46
CA LEU A 43 0.07 -10.58 -17.92
C LEU A 43 -1.13 -11.50 -17.68
N GLY A 44 -2.36 -10.99 -17.68
CA GLY A 44 -3.56 -11.76 -17.33
C GLY A 44 -3.78 -12.99 -18.22
N SER A 45 -3.49 -12.86 -19.51
CA SER A 45 -3.65 -13.92 -20.51
C SER A 45 -2.49 -14.92 -20.58
N LEU A 46 -1.40 -14.70 -19.82
CA LEU A 46 -0.23 -15.58 -19.83
C LEU A 46 -0.38 -16.73 -18.83
N SER A 47 0.24 -17.86 -19.14
CA SER A 47 0.43 -18.97 -18.20
C SER A 47 1.37 -18.58 -17.06
N ASP A 48 1.30 -19.28 -15.94
CA ASP A 48 2.11 -19.00 -14.76
C ASP A 48 3.62 -19.11 -15.08
N GLU A 49 4.02 -20.08 -15.91
CA GLU A 49 5.40 -20.22 -16.39
C GLU A 49 5.83 -19.01 -17.22
N ALA A 50 4.96 -18.53 -18.12
CA ALA A 50 5.24 -17.38 -18.97
C ALA A 50 5.34 -16.07 -18.15
N VAL A 51 4.59 -15.95 -17.05
CA VAL A 51 4.72 -14.83 -16.11
C VAL A 51 6.05 -14.91 -15.34
N LEU A 52 6.49 -16.11 -14.95
CA LEU A 52 7.76 -16.33 -14.24
C LEU A 52 8.99 -16.07 -15.10
N GLN A 53 8.94 -16.40 -16.39
CA GLN A 53 10.03 -16.16 -17.33
C GLN A 53 10.22 -14.67 -17.68
N ARG A 54 9.26 -13.80 -17.35
CA ARG A 54 9.37 -12.37 -17.63
C ARG A 54 10.04 -11.63 -16.48
N PRO A 55 10.82 -10.58 -16.77
CA PRO A 55 11.37 -9.72 -15.74
C PRO A 55 10.22 -9.03 -15.00
N PHE A 56 10.15 -9.27 -13.70
CA PHE A 56 9.25 -8.58 -12.79
C PHE A 56 10.06 -7.60 -11.94
N THR A 57 9.73 -6.32 -12.02
CA THR A 57 10.47 -5.24 -11.37
C THR A 57 9.75 -4.76 -10.11
N LEU A 58 10.47 -4.05 -9.24
CA LEU A 58 9.87 -3.40 -8.07
C LEU A 58 8.76 -2.41 -8.47
N GLN A 59 8.91 -1.71 -9.59
CA GLN A 59 7.90 -0.77 -10.09
C GLN A 59 6.61 -1.49 -10.47
N GLN A 60 6.71 -2.65 -11.13
CA GLN A 60 5.54 -3.48 -11.43
C GLN A 60 4.87 -4.01 -10.16
N ALA A 61 5.65 -4.43 -9.15
CA ALA A 61 5.12 -4.81 -7.85
C ALA A 61 4.36 -3.66 -7.17
N GLN A 62 4.87 -2.43 -7.24
CA GLN A 62 4.19 -1.24 -6.74
C GLN A 62 2.89 -0.95 -7.51
N CYS A 63 2.88 -1.13 -8.84
CA CYS A 63 1.66 -0.98 -9.64
C CYS A 63 0.59 -2.02 -9.27
N VAL A 64 0.97 -3.28 -9.10
CA VAL A 64 0.05 -4.35 -8.66
C VAL A 64 -0.57 -3.98 -7.32
N LEU A 65 0.25 -3.59 -6.33
CA LEU A 65 -0.27 -3.17 -5.02
C LEU A 65 -1.16 -1.93 -5.10
N SER A 66 -0.79 -0.93 -5.90
CA SER A 66 -1.60 0.29 -6.07
C SER A 66 -3.00 -0.08 -6.53
N ARG A 67 -3.10 -0.93 -7.57
CA ARG A 67 -4.37 -1.40 -8.12
C ARG A 67 -5.12 -2.32 -7.16
N GLU A 68 -4.40 -3.15 -6.41
CA GLU A 68 -4.99 -3.98 -5.35
C GLU A 68 -5.65 -3.11 -4.27
N TYR A 69 -5.06 -1.97 -3.91
CA TYR A 69 -5.65 -0.99 -2.99
C TYR A 69 -6.65 -0.02 -3.65
N GLY A 70 -6.91 -0.15 -4.95
CA GLY A 70 -7.85 0.69 -5.70
C GLY A 70 -7.29 2.03 -6.20
N PHE A 71 -5.96 2.20 -6.22
CA PHE A 71 -5.26 3.38 -6.73
C PHE A 71 -4.67 3.14 -8.12
N SER A 72 -4.55 4.20 -8.91
CA SER A 72 -4.07 4.11 -10.30
C SER A 72 -2.56 3.89 -10.39
N ASN A 73 -1.82 4.48 -9.45
CA ASN A 73 -0.36 4.46 -9.41
C ASN A 73 0.16 4.56 -7.96
N TRP A 74 1.46 4.33 -7.80
CA TRP A 74 2.12 4.33 -6.49
C TRP A 74 2.07 5.69 -5.79
N ALA A 75 2.18 6.79 -6.54
CA ALA A 75 2.16 8.13 -5.96
C ALA A 75 0.79 8.48 -5.35
N GLU A 76 -0.31 8.05 -5.97
CA GLU A 76 -1.66 8.19 -5.41
C GLU A 76 -1.83 7.40 -4.11
N LEU A 77 -1.36 6.15 -4.11
CA LEU A 77 -1.39 5.31 -2.90
C LEU A 77 -0.59 5.96 -1.76
N VAL A 78 0.63 6.43 -2.05
CA VAL A 78 1.48 7.10 -1.06
C VAL A 78 0.82 8.38 -0.54
N ARG A 79 0.29 9.22 -1.43
CA ARG A 79 -0.42 10.45 -1.05
C ARG A 79 -1.61 10.15 -0.13
N ALA A 80 -2.40 9.13 -0.44
CA ALA A 80 -3.52 8.73 0.41
C ALA A 80 -3.06 8.31 1.82
N VAL A 81 -1.96 7.55 1.92
CA VAL A 81 -1.36 7.18 3.21
C VAL A 81 -0.87 8.41 3.97
N GLU A 82 -0.20 9.36 3.30
CA GLU A 82 0.29 10.60 3.90
C GLU A 82 -0.86 11.45 4.45
N ILE A 83 -1.95 11.60 3.69
CA ILE A 83 -3.15 12.34 4.13
C ILE A 83 -3.75 11.70 5.39
N ILE A 84 -3.92 10.37 5.41
CA ILE A 84 -4.46 9.66 6.58
C ILE A 84 -3.54 9.85 7.81
N ARG A 85 -2.22 9.84 7.61
CA ARG A 85 -1.24 10.04 8.68
C ARG A 85 -1.24 11.47 9.22
N GLN A 86 -1.31 12.46 8.34
CA GLN A 86 -1.39 13.86 8.73
C GLN A 86 -2.68 14.16 9.48
N ALA A 87 -3.81 13.62 9.03
CA ALA A 87 -5.10 13.77 9.72
C ALA A 87 -5.07 13.17 11.14
N GLU A 88 -4.48 11.98 11.33
CA GLU A 88 -4.30 11.38 12.65
C GLU A 88 -3.40 12.23 13.56
N SER A 89 -2.26 12.72 13.04
CA SER A 89 -1.35 13.57 13.80
C SER A 89 -1.99 14.90 14.20
N ALA A 90 -2.77 15.52 13.31
CA ALA A 90 -3.48 16.76 13.58
C ALA A 90 -4.57 16.56 14.64
N MET A 91 -5.31 15.45 14.57
CA MET A 91 -6.34 15.11 15.57
C MET A 91 -5.73 14.90 16.96
N LEU A 92 -4.64 14.14 17.07
CA LEU A 92 -3.95 13.91 18.35
C LEU A 92 -3.45 15.23 18.95
N SER A 93 -2.86 16.10 18.11
CA SER A 93 -2.35 17.40 18.55
C SER A 93 -3.45 18.33 19.05
N GLN A 94 -4.64 18.30 18.43
CA GLN A 94 -5.80 19.10 18.87
C GLN A 94 -6.32 18.64 20.24
N VAL A 95 -6.38 17.33 20.49
CA VAL A 95 -6.77 16.77 21.80
C VAL A 95 -5.78 17.18 22.87
N ASP A 96 -4.47 17.06 22.61
CA ASP A 96 -3.43 17.47 23.56
C ASP A 96 -3.48 18.97 23.87
N ALA A 97 -3.77 19.81 22.87
CA ALA A 97 -3.93 21.25 23.07
C ALA A 97 -5.18 21.60 23.91
N ALA A 98 -6.30 20.92 23.68
CA ALA A 98 -7.52 21.10 24.45
C ALA A 98 -7.33 20.71 25.93
N LEU A 99 -6.66 19.59 26.20
CA LEU A 99 -6.34 19.14 27.56
C LEU A 99 -5.41 20.12 28.29
N ARG A 100 -4.45 20.74 27.58
CA ARG A 100 -3.57 21.76 28.18
C ARG A 100 -4.29 23.07 28.48
N ASN A 101 -5.23 23.49 27.64
CA ASN A 101 -5.95 24.75 27.83
C ASN A 101 -6.93 24.70 29.03
N ASP A 102 -7.50 23.53 29.32
CA ASP A 102 -8.46 23.33 30.42
C ASP A 102 -7.80 23.39 31.81
N GLN A 103 -6.54 22.94 31.94
CA GLN A 103 -5.80 23.00 33.21
C GLN A 103 -5.26 24.39 33.58
N SER A 104 -5.47 25.40 32.74
CA SER A 104 -5.00 26.77 32.99
C SER A 104 -6.03 27.68 33.66
N ILE A 105 -7.27 27.21 33.89
CA ILE A 105 -8.34 27.96 34.54
C ILE A 105 -8.45 27.51 36.01
N HIS A 106 -7.43 27.76 36.83
CA HIS A 106 -7.54 27.80 38.30
C HIS A 106 -6.43 28.73 38.84
N VAL A 107 -6.75 30.02 38.90
CA VAL A 107 -6.08 31.02 39.76
C VAL A 107 -7.15 31.92 40.36
#